data_AF-A0A3L7RER2-F1
#
_entry.id   AF-A0A3L7RER2-F1
#
_cell.length_a   1.000
_cell.length_b   1.000
_cell.length_c   1.000
_cell.angle_alpha   90.00
_cell.angle_beta   90.00
_cell.angle_gamma   90.00
#
_symmetry.space_group_name_H-M   'P 1'
#
loop_
_entity.id
_entity.type
_entity.pdbx_description
1 polymer ?
#
loop_
_entity_poly.entity_id
_entity_poly.type
_entity_poly.pdbx_seq_one_letter_code
_entity_poly.pdbx_strand_id
1 'polypeptide(L)'
;MSRFDGIGLPPPGYNSAMDSRTYTTDTSEEALEMQLECFRRMTPPERIAKMSSWSSQIKRMGFDAIRRRHPEFDEHQVQCTFIELTYGEDLAEEFRSFLDGKTTADPGQ
;
A
#
# COMPACT_ATOMS: atom_id res chain seq x y z
N MET A 1 15.94 -19.65 10.84
CA MET A 1 15.08 -19.17 9.74
C MET A 1 14.65 -17.76 10.09
N SER A 2 15.37 -16.76 9.57
CA SER A 2 15.11 -15.33 9.77
C SER A 2 14.60 -14.77 8.44
N ARG A 3 13.42 -14.15 8.43
CA ARG A 3 12.71 -13.73 7.21
C ARG A 3 12.53 -12.21 7.13
N PHE A 4 13.42 -11.44 7.75
CA PHE A 4 13.40 -9.98 7.74
C PHE A 4 14.80 -9.39 7.56
N ASP A 5 15.41 -9.60 6.39
CA ASP A 5 16.59 -8.88 5.91
C ASP A 5 16.24 -8.14 4.61
N GLY A 6 15.19 -7.30 4.64
CA GLY A 6 14.60 -6.72 3.43
C GLY A 6 14.23 -5.24 3.49
N ILE A 7 14.50 -4.54 4.59
CA ILE A 7 14.43 -3.08 4.64
C ILE A 7 15.83 -2.61 4.98
N GLY A 8 16.65 -2.46 3.94
CA GLY A 8 18.02 -1.96 4.06
C GLY A 8 18.01 -0.56 4.63
N LEU A 9 18.24 -0.44 5.94
CA LEU A 9 18.65 0.82 6.51
C LEU A 9 20.00 1.17 5.86
N PRO A 10 20.17 2.34 5.23
CA PRO A 10 21.45 2.68 4.64
C PRO A 10 22.50 2.76 5.76
N PRO A 11 23.71 2.20 5.56
CA PRO A 11 24.76 2.24 6.56
C PRO A 11 25.16 3.70 6.86
N PRO A 12 25.56 4.01 8.11
CA PRO A 12 25.89 5.36 8.52
C PRO A 12 27.15 5.84 7.78
N GLY A 13 27.01 6.95 7.05
CA GLY A 13 28.03 7.48 6.14
C GLY A 13 27.56 7.69 4.70
N TYR A 14 26.26 7.55 4.42
CA TYR A 14 25.69 7.73 3.08
C TYR A 14 25.76 9.18 2.59
N ASN A 15 26.84 9.53 1.88
CA ASN A 15 26.94 10.79 1.17
C ASN A 15 25.92 10.84 0.03
N SER A 16 25.14 11.92 0.01
CA SER A 16 24.05 12.26 -0.92
C SER A 16 24.50 12.34 -2.39
N ALA A 17 24.77 11.20 -3.03
CA ALA A 17 24.99 11.10 -4.47
C ALA A 17 24.74 9.69 -5.03
N MET A 18 23.78 8.94 -4.46
CA MET A 18 23.26 7.77 -5.16
C MET A 18 22.33 8.28 -6.25
N ASP A 19 22.83 8.23 -7.48
CA ASP A 19 22.10 8.56 -8.68
C ASP A 19 20.78 7.76 -8.72
N SER A 20 19.67 8.47 -8.51
CA SER A 20 18.30 7.95 -8.47
C SER A 20 17.86 7.31 -9.80
N ARG A 21 18.68 7.41 -10.86
CA ARG A 21 18.50 6.80 -12.17
C ARG A 21 18.63 5.26 -12.18
N THR A 22 19.12 4.64 -11.11
CA THR A 22 19.41 3.19 -11.10
C THR A 22 18.15 2.30 -10.91
N TYR A 23 17.01 2.86 -10.50
CA TYR A 23 15.79 2.09 -10.21
C TYR A 23 14.72 2.13 -11.31
N THR A 24 14.99 2.78 -12.45
CA THR A 24 14.00 3.02 -13.50
C THR A 24 14.29 2.18 -14.75
N THR A 25 14.15 0.85 -14.67
CA THR A 25 14.38 -0.02 -15.83
C THR A 25 13.19 -0.08 -16.79
N ASP A 26 11.97 0.13 -16.30
CA ASP A 26 10.70 0.10 -17.07
C ASP A 26 10.05 1.49 -17.22
N THR A 27 10.77 2.56 -16.88
CA THR A 27 10.29 3.94 -17.05
C THR A 27 11.42 4.77 -17.66
N SER A 28 11.16 5.37 -18.83
CA SER A 28 12.14 6.24 -19.47
C SER A 28 12.34 7.52 -18.67
N GLU A 29 13.51 8.15 -18.81
CA GLU A 29 13.79 9.44 -18.15
C GLU A 29 12.76 10.51 -18.56
N GLU A 30 12.35 10.52 -19.82
CA GLU A 30 11.31 11.42 -20.33
C GLU A 30 9.96 11.19 -19.64
N ALA A 31 9.55 9.93 -19.44
CA ALA A 31 8.30 9.60 -18.76
C ALA A 31 8.33 10.00 -17.28
N LEU A 32 9.48 9.81 -16.61
CA LEU A 32 9.69 10.25 -15.23
C LEU A 32 9.60 11.78 -15.12
N GLU A 33 10.29 12.53 -15.99
CA GLU A 33 10.23 14.01 -15.95
C GLU A 33 8.81 14.52 -16.22
N MET A 34 8.09 13.91 -17.16
CA MET A 34 6.69 14.25 -17.41
C MET A 34 5.81 13.99 -16.19
N GLN A 35 6.00 12.87 -15.48
CA GLN A 35 5.28 12.58 -14.24
C GLN A 35 5.56 13.63 -13.16
N LEU A 36 6.83 14.00 -12.97
CA LEU A 36 7.23 15.02 -12.00
C LEU A 36 6.63 16.38 -12.35
N GLU A 37 6.62 16.76 -13.61
CA GLU A 37 6.02 18.03 -14.06
C GLU A 37 4.50 18.06 -13.82
N CYS A 38 3.79 16.95 -14.09
CA CYS A 38 2.38 16.82 -13.74
C CYS A 38 2.13 17.04 -12.25
N PHE A 39 3.00 16.47 -11.40
CA PHE A 39 2.93 16.62 -9.95
C PHE A 39 3.29 18.02 -9.46
N ARG A 40 4.20 18.75 -10.12
CA ARG A 40 4.56 20.14 -9.78
C ARG A 40 3.43 21.11 -10.09
N ARG A 41 2.61 20.82 -11.10
CA ARG A 41 1.45 21.65 -11.49
C ARG A 41 0.23 21.49 -10.58
N MET A 42 0.16 20.41 -9.80
CA MET A 42 -0.95 20.18 -8.87
C MET A 42 -0.80 21.05 -7.61
N THR A 43 -1.90 21.67 -7.20
CA THR A 43 -2.03 22.28 -5.87
C THR A 43 -2.03 21.21 -4.76
N PRO A 44 -1.74 21.57 -3.50
CA PRO A 44 -1.78 20.60 -2.40
C PRO A 44 -3.11 19.82 -2.26
N PRO A 45 -4.30 20.46 -2.37
CA PRO A 45 -5.57 19.73 -2.34
C PRO A 45 -5.74 18.75 -3.50
N GLU A 46 -5.34 19.13 -4.72
CA GLU A 46 -5.41 18.25 -5.89
C GLU A 46 -4.50 17.04 -5.74
N ARG A 47 -3.31 17.22 -5.15
CA ARG A 47 -2.40 16.12 -4.85
C ARG A 47 -3.02 15.14 -3.86
N ILE A 48 -3.65 15.62 -2.79
CA ILE A 48 -4.35 14.75 -1.83
C ILE A 48 -5.48 13.98 -2.54
N ALA A 49 -6.32 14.68 -3.29
CA ALA A 49 -7.42 14.06 -4.04
C ALA A 49 -6.91 13.00 -5.04
N LYS A 50 -5.80 13.27 -5.72
CA LYS A 50 -5.16 12.33 -6.65
C LYS A 50 -4.67 11.07 -5.93
N MET A 51 -3.97 11.23 -4.82
CA MET A 51 -3.48 10.11 -4.01
C MET A 51 -4.63 9.27 -3.47
N SER A 52 -5.68 9.90 -2.92
CA SER A 52 -6.88 9.18 -2.46
C SER A 52 -7.56 8.41 -3.60
N SER A 53 -7.67 9.01 -4.79
CA SER A 53 -8.22 8.34 -5.97
C SER A 53 -7.40 7.11 -6.38
N TRP A 54 -6.07 7.19 -6.35
CA TRP A 54 -5.19 6.07 -6.65
C TRP A 54 -5.30 4.95 -5.61
N SER A 55 -5.29 5.29 -4.32
CA SER A 55 -5.48 4.32 -3.25
C SER A 55 -6.81 3.58 -3.38
N SER A 56 -7.90 4.29 -3.70
CA SER A 56 -9.20 3.68 -3.95
C SER A 56 -9.21 2.75 -5.18
N GLN A 57 -8.52 3.13 -6.25
CA GLN A 57 -8.38 2.30 -7.45
C GLN A 57 -7.60 1.02 -7.17
N ILE A 58 -6.46 1.12 -6.49
CA ILE A 58 -5.64 -0.05 -6.11
C ILE A 58 -6.43 -0.99 -5.19
N LYS A 59 -7.13 -0.45 -4.19
CA LYS A 59 -7.99 -1.23 -3.30
C LYS A 59 -9.07 -1.99 -4.07
N ARG A 60 -9.77 -1.32 -4.99
CA ARG A 60 -10.79 -1.96 -5.84
C ARG A 60 -10.20 -3.08 -6.67
N MET A 61 -9.05 -2.84 -7.32
CA MET A 61 -8.37 -3.88 -8.10
C MET A 61 -7.97 -5.08 -7.24
N GLY A 62 -7.50 -4.84 -6.01
CA GLY A 62 -7.19 -5.89 -5.04
C GLY A 62 -8.42 -6.73 -4.69
N PHE A 63 -9.54 -6.09 -4.34
CA PHE A 63 -10.79 -6.80 -4.06
C PHE A 63 -11.29 -7.60 -5.27
N ASP A 64 -11.26 -7.02 -6.47
CA ASP A 64 -11.69 -7.71 -7.69
C ASP A 64 -10.79 -8.92 -8.01
N ALA A 65 -9.48 -8.81 -7.75
CA ALA A 65 -8.56 -9.94 -7.92
C ALA A 65 -8.86 -11.06 -6.93
N ILE A 66 -9.14 -10.74 -5.66
CA ILE A 66 -9.50 -11.73 -4.64
C ILE A 66 -10.82 -12.41 -5.01
N ARG A 67 -11.87 -11.66 -5.38
CA ARG A 67 -13.16 -12.24 -5.81
C ARG A 67 -13.03 -13.16 -7.03
N ARG A 68 -12.16 -12.83 -7.99
CA ARG A 68 -11.90 -13.70 -9.15
C ARG A 68 -11.21 -15.01 -8.76
N ARG A 69 -10.33 -14.97 -7.75
CA ARG A 69 -9.59 -16.15 -7.28
C ARG A 69 -10.40 -17.01 -6.31
N HIS A 70 -11.29 -16.38 -5.54
CA HIS A 70 -12.13 -16.99 -4.51
C HIS A 70 -13.60 -16.58 -4.71
N PRO A 71 -14.29 -17.11 -5.74
CA PRO A 71 -15.69 -16.80 -6.00
C PRO A 71 -16.64 -17.24 -4.88
N GLU A 72 -16.19 -18.14 -4.00
CA GLU A 72 -16.90 -18.61 -2.82
C GLU A 72 -16.84 -17.64 -1.61
N PHE A 73 -15.97 -16.62 -1.66
CA PHE A 73 -15.83 -15.68 -0.56
C PHE A 73 -16.98 -14.67 -0.52
N ASP A 74 -17.49 -14.42 0.69
CA ASP A 74 -18.30 -13.25 0.97
C ASP A 74 -17.47 -11.97 1.08
N GLU A 75 -18.14 -10.82 1.23
CA GLU A 75 -17.46 -9.52 1.27
C GLU A 75 -16.53 -9.37 2.49
N HIS A 76 -16.86 -9.96 3.63
CA HIS A 76 -16.02 -9.90 4.82
C HIS A 76 -14.74 -10.72 4.63
N GLN A 77 -14.85 -11.91 4.03
CA GLN A 77 -13.71 -12.75 3.68
C GLN A 77 -12.80 -12.04 2.67
N VAL A 78 -13.36 -11.40 1.65
CA VAL A 78 -12.59 -10.58 0.68
C VAL A 78 -11.82 -9.47 1.39
N GLN A 79 -12.46 -8.74 2.30
CA GLN A 79 -11.82 -7.65 3.05
C GLN A 79 -10.72 -8.15 3.97
N CYS A 80 -10.95 -9.24 4.71
CA CYS A 80 -9.94 -9.83 5.59
C CYS A 80 -8.73 -10.32 4.80
N THR A 81 -8.95 -11.01 3.68
CA THR A 81 -7.85 -11.46 2.81
C THR A 81 -7.08 -10.30 2.21
N PHE A 82 -7.76 -9.21 1.81
CA PHE A 82 -7.06 -8.02 1.36
C PHE A 82 -6.16 -7.44 2.46
N ILE A 83 -6.69 -7.29 3.68
CA ILE A 83 -5.95 -6.74 4.81
C ILE A 83 -4.74 -7.62 5.14
N GLU A 84 -4.92 -8.94 5.18
CA GLU A 84 -3.84 -9.89 5.43
C GLU A 84 -2.71 -9.75 4.39
N LEU A 85 -3.06 -9.68 3.11
CA LEU A 85 -2.10 -9.56 2.02
C LEU A 85 -1.36 -8.22 1.99
N THR A 86 -1.99 -7.12 2.41
CA THR A 86 -1.40 -5.77 2.29
C THR A 86 -0.79 -5.24 3.59
N TYR A 87 -1.33 -5.63 4.74
CA TYR A 87 -0.98 -5.08 6.05
C TYR A 87 -0.50 -6.14 7.05
N GLY A 88 -0.70 -7.43 6.75
CA GLY A 88 -0.26 -8.54 7.59
C GLY A 88 -1.39 -9.21 8.37
N GLU A 89 -1.07 -10.37 8.92
CA GLU A 89 -2.00 -11.27 9.61
C GLU A 89 -2.58 -10.66 10.89
N ASP A 90 -1.75 -10.00 11.70
CA ASP A 90 -2.16 -9.36 12.96
C ASP A 90 -3.37 -8.42 12.77
N LEU A 91 -3.29 -7.50 11.81
CA LEU A 91 -4.39 -6.56 11.53
C LEU A 91 -5.62 -7.27 10.95
N ALA A 92 -5.42 -8.34 10.18
CA ALA A 92 -6.52 -9.12 9.64
C ALA A 92 -7.29 -9.87 10.74
N GLU A 93 -6.59 -10.39 11.76
CA GLU A 93 -7.20 -11.03 12.92
C GLU A 93 -7.99 -10.04 13.78
N GLU A 94 -7.42 -8.86 14.04
CA GLU A 94 -8.14 -7.77 14.73
C GLU A 94 -9.41 -7.38 13.97
N PHE A 95 -9.31 -7.24 12.64
CA PHE A 95 -10.45 -6.89 11.80
C PHE A 95 -11.53 -7.98 11.78
N ARG A 96 -11.16 -9.27 11.72
CA ARG A 96 -12.11 -10.39 11.84
C ARG A 96 -12.83 -10.35 13.19
N SER A 97 -12.09 -10.13 14.28
CA SER A 97 -12.65 -10.02 15.63
C SER A 97 -13.64 -8.86 15.76
N PHE A 98 -13.35 -7.74 15.10
CA PHE A 98 -14.26 -6.61 15.01
C PHE A 98 -15.56 -6.93 14.28
N LEU A 99 -15.47 -7.61 13.13
CA LEU A 99 -16.65 -8.02 12.36
C LEU A 99 -17.51 -9.05 13.09
N ASP A 100 -16.89 -9.95 13.86
CA ASP A 100 -17.57 -10.92 14.73
C ASP A 100 -18.30 -10.28 15.93
N GLY A 101 -18.18 -8.96 16.11
CA GLY A 101 -18.72 -8.25 17.26
C GLY A 101 -17.98 -8.54 18.57
N LYS A 102 -16.76 -9.08 18.49
CA LYS A 102 -15.91 -9.44 19.64
C LYS A 102 -14.99 -8.30 20.08
N THR A 103 -15.09 -7.10 19.49
CA THR A 103 -14.23 -6.00 19.89
C THR A 103 -14.50 -5.52 21.32
N THR A 104 -13.59 -5.94 22.20
CA THR A 104 -13.04 -5.15 23.30
C THR A 104 -12.33 -3.92 22.74
N ALA A 105 -13.07 -2.85 22.49
CA ALA A 105 -12.45 -1.53 22.47
C ALA A 105 -12.55 -1.00 23.91
N ASP A 106 -11.47 -1.18 24.67
CA ASP A 106 -11.10 -0.15 25.66
C ASP A 106 -10.35 0.94 24.88
N PRO A 107 -10.97 2.09 24.59
CA PRO A 107 -10.28 3.22 24.02
C PRO A 107 -9.54 3.94 25.15
N GLY A 108 -8.50 3.29 25.70
CA GLY A 108 -7.76 3.76 26.86
C GLY A 108 -6.30 4.14 26.54
N GLN A 109 -5.97 5.39 26.87
CA GLN A 109 -4.63 6.00 27.09
C GLN A 109 -4.04 6.81 25.93
#